data_AF-A0A962MQC6-F1
#
_entry.id   AF-A0A962MQC6-F1
#
_cell.length_a   1.000
_cell.length_b   1.000
_cell.length_c   1.000
_cell.angle_alpha   90.00
_cell.angle_beta   90.00
_cell.angle_gamma   90.00
#
_symmetry.space_group_name_H-M   'P 1'
#
loop_
_entity.id
_entity.type
_entity.pdbx_description
1 polymer ?
#
loop_
_entity_poly.entity_id
_entity_poly.type
_entity_poly.pdbx_seq_one_letter_code
_entity_poly.pdbx_strand_id
1 'polypeptide(L)'
;MLASLRIQNVVLIESLNIEFQPGLCALTGETGAGKSILLDSLGLALGARADSALVRKGADQATVIAVFEVPLSHPSLLILHNVNIGIGDGMALSSLRGGEANEAIQKTEITGDSGSPRCLLAARDDQIIEIIIRRTLSSDGRSKAYINDQPVSAGLLREIAQSLIEIHGQFDTQGLLNPSTHRKMLDDYAGAGGALTGLWDDWQEKKMALVDLKSTAEASRAEEDFLRTALEDLDALEPKAGEEDDLAALRERLMHREQVMEGLNAAYEALSGENDPVRSAWATLERIADKIGPQGHEAIGALDRASSEIAEALSEIQRLSADLEQSEHDLQTIDDRLFDLRAQARKHVCSVNDLPAKREELAGRLNAIEHADEALAEAVKQVEAARGSYINAAQKLSDLRTKTARRLDDLVAKELPPLKLEKARFVTRIEPLGESEWGPGGIDRVRFLVATNPGSDPGPLEKIASG
;
A
#
# COMPACT_ATOMS: atom_id res chain seq x y z
N MET A 1 -9.39 -37.85 18.79
CA MET A 1 -8.49 -38.79 19.50
C MET A 1 -7.72 -39.62 18.49
N LEU A 2 -6.47 -40.00 18.79
CA LEU A 2 -5.75 -41.05 18.03
C LEU A 2 -6.43 -42.42 18.27
N ALA A 3 -6.98 -43.04 17.24
CA ALA A 3 -7.70 -44.31 17.30
C ALA A 3 -6.78 -45.51 16.99
N SER A 4 -5.89 -45.39 16.01
CA SER A 4 -4.91 -46.43 15.72
C SER A 4 -3.58 -45.90 15.20
N LEU A 5 -2.50 -46.65 15.46
CA LEU A 5 -1.15 -46.39 14.96
C LEU A 5 -0.58 -47.68 14.37
N ARG A 6 -0.32 -47.66 13.06
CA ARG A 6 0.33 -48.75 12.32
C ARG A 6 1.73 -48.33 11.92
N ILE A 7 2.71 -49.15 12.26
CA ILE A 7 4.13 -48.91 11.98
C ILE A 7 4.67 -50.11 11.21
N GLN A 8 5.41 -49.84 10.14
CA GLN A 8 6.10 -50.85 9.34
C GLN A 8 7.54 -50.42 9.08
N ASN A 9 8.48 -51.32 9.32
CA ASN A 9 9.92 -51.16 9.04
C ASN A 9 10.57 -49.91 9.66
N VAL A 10 10.21 -49.54 10.90
CA VAL A 10 10.84 -48.43 11.63
C VAL A 10 11.82 -48.98 12.68
N VAL A 11 13.10 -48.63 12.57
CA VAL A 11 14.18 -49.02 13.49
C VAL A 11 14.16 -50.53 13.80
N LEU A 12 13.69 -50.96 14.98
CA LEU A 12 13.61 -52.36 15.40
C LEU A 12 12.22 -52.99 15.17
N ILE A 13 11.25 -52.23 14.68
CA ILE A 13 9.87 -52.67 14.41
C ILE A 13 9.76 -53.13 12.95
N GLU A 14 9.39 -54.39 12.73
CA GLU A 14 9.07 -54.91 11.40
C GLU A 14 7.62 -54.57 11.05
N SER A 15 6.68 -54.93 11.94
CA SER A 15 5.29 -54.54 11.86
C SER A 15 4.71 -54.40 13.27
N LEU A 16 3.93 -53.35 13.48
CA LEU A 16 3.20 -53.10 14.71
C LEU A 16 1.87 -52.41 14.39
N ASN A 17 0.78 -52.88 14.99
CA ASN A 17 -0.53 -52.24 14.95
C ASN A 17 -1.01 -52.06 16.39
N ILE A 18 -1.28 -50.82 16.78
CA ILE A 18 -1.80 -50.46 18.10
C ILE A 18 -3.14 -49.78 17.89
N GLU A 19 -4.15 -50.25 18.61
CA GLU A 19 -5.46 -49.61 18.71
C GLU A 19 -5.57 -48.96 20.10
N PHE A 20 -5.99 -47.70 20.12
CA PHE A 20 -6.13 -46.91 21.34
C PHE A 20 -7.60 -46.79 21.70
N GLN A 21 -7.88 -46.82 23.01
CA GLN A 21 -9.23 -46.63 23.55
C GLN A 21 -9.33 -45.25 24.22
N PRO A 22 -10.50 -44.59 24.19
CA PRO A 22 -10.71 -43.31 24.85
C PRO A 22 -10.27 -43.31 26.32
N GLY A 23 -9.67 -42.19 26.74
CA GLY A 23 -9.16 -42.02 28.10
C GLY A 23 -7.66 -42.30 28.22
N LEU A 24 -7.24 -42.83 29.37
CA LEU A 24 -5.83 -43.02 29.70
C LEU A 24 -5.31 -44.35 29.15
N CYS A 25 -4.43 -44.27 28.14
CA CYS A 25 -3.67 -45.42 27.64
C CYS A 25 -2.25 -45.42 28.26
N ALA A 26 -1.90 -46.46 29.01
CA ALA A 26 -0.57 -46.63 29.58
C ALA A 26 0.23 -47.68 28.79
N LEU A 27 1.36 -47.28 28.19
CA LEU A 27 2.29 -48.16 27.51
C LEU A 27 3.46 -48.52 28.45
N THR A 28 3.62 -49.79 28.77
CA THR A 28 4.65 -50.32 29.66
C THR A 28 5.59 -51.28 28.91
N GLY A 29 6.84 -51.39 29.34
CA GLY A 29 7.82 -52.33 28.77
C GLY A 29 9.12 -52.39 29.58
N GLU A 30 10.03 -53.29 29.20
CA GLU A 30 11.30 -53.53 29.92
C GLU A 30 12.38 -52.48 29.64
N THR A 31 12.37 -51.86 28.46
CA THR A 31 13.37 -50.84 28.07
C THR A 31 12.69 -49.60 27.48
N GLY A 32 13.31 -48.43 27.66
CA GLY A 32 12.81 -47.14 27.13
C GLY A 32 12.85 -47.04 25.60
N ALA A 33 13.60 -47.92 24.92
CA ALA A 33 13.79 -47.89 23.47
C ALA A 33 12.48 -48.08 22.69
N GLY A 34 11.60 -48.99 23.14
CA GLY A 34 10.31 -49.23 22.47
C GLY A 34 9.38 -48.01 22.51
N LYS A 35 9.36 -47.30 23.63
CA LYS A 35 8.57 -46.06 23.78
C LYS A 35 9.10 -44.93 22.90
N SER A 36 10.42 -44.74 22.84
CA SER A 36 11.01 -43.72 21.98
C SER A 36 10.72 -44.00 20.51
N ILE A 37 10.87 -45.25 20.06
CA ILE A 37 10.57 -45.63 18.66
C ILE A 37 9.08 -45.35 18.32
N LEU A 38 8.16 -45.59 19.25
CA LEU A 38 6.74 -45.27 19.05
C LEU A 38 6.50 -43.76 18.91
N LEU A 39 7.12 -42.95 19.78
CA LEU A 39 7.00 -41.49 19.73
C LEU A 39 7.65 -40.91 18.47
N ASP A 40 8.81 -41.42 18.06
CA ASP A 40 9.50 -41.02 16.83
C ASP A 40 8.67 -41.39 15.59
N SER A 41 8.05 -42.57 15.59
CA SER A 41 7.14 -43.00 14.53
C SER A 41 5.91 -42.11 14.44
N LEU A 42 5.29 -41.79 15.58
CA LEU A 42 4.15 -40.88 15.64
C LEU A 42 4.55 -39.47 15.20
N GLY A 43 5.69 -38.96 15.65
CA GLY A 43 6.25 -37.68 15.20
C GLY A 43 6.48 -37.64 13.69
N LEU A 44 7.04 -38.72 13.12
CA LEU A 44 7.22 -38.88 11.67
C LEU A 44 5.88 -38.80 10.92
N ALA A 45 4.84 -39.48 11.43
CA ALA A 45 3.48 -39.40 10.86
C ALA A 45 2.91 -37.98 10.90
N LEU A 46 3.24 -37.20 11.92
CA LEU A 46 2.71 -35.85 12.18
C LEU A 46 3.55 -34.71 11.56
N GLY A 47 4.56 -35.05 10.75
CA GLY A 47 5.33 -34.05 9.99
C GLY A 47 6.61 -33.58 10.67
N ALA A 48 7.11 -34.28 11.69
CA ALA A 48 8.47 -34.11 12.19
C ALA A 48 9.50 -34.33 11.07
N ARG A 49 10.74 -33.87 11.31
CA ARG A 49 11.83 -34.00 10.34
C ARG A 49 12.08 -35.49 10.08
N ALA A 50 12.04 -35.87 8.81
CA ALA A 50 12.34 -37.23 8.40
C ALA A 50 13.85 -37.48 8.49
N ASP A 51 14.25 -38.56 9.16
CA ASP A 51 15.62 -39.03 9.26
C ASP A 51 15.68 -40.47 8.75
N SER A 52 16.50 -40.72 7.72
CA SER A 52 16.65 -42.06 7.12
C SER A 52 17.18 -43.10 8.11
N ALA A 53 17.78 -42.68 9.23
CA ALA A 53 18.16 -43.56 10.34
C ALA A 53 16.94 -44.26 10.99
N LEU A 54 15.72 -43.73 10.82
CA LEU A 54 14.49 -44.37 11.27
C LEU A 54 14.10 -45.58 10.41
N VAL A 55 14.64 -45.73 9.20
CA VAL A 55 14.34 -46.89 8.35
C VAL A 55 15.06 -48.12 8.89
N ARG A 56 14.31 -49.22 9.12
CA ARG A 56 14.87 -50.49 9.59
C ARG A 56 15.98 -50.96 8.65
N LYS A 57 17.10 -51.43 9.23
CA LYS A 57 18.23 -51.97 8.47
C LYS A 57 17.76 -53.15 7.59
N GLY A 58 18.00 -53.04 6.29
CA GLY A 58 17.60 -54.06 5.30
C GLY A 58 16.21 -53.84 4.69
N ALA A 59 15.48 -52.78 5.06
CA ALA A 59 14.24 -52.37 4.40
C ALA A 59 14.47 -51.17 3.47
N ASP A 60 13.74 -51.13 2.36
CA ASP A 60 13.82 -50.02 1.39
C ASP A 60 13.03 -48.78 1.85
N GLN A 61 12.02 -48.98 2.70
CA GLN A 61 11.15 -47.92 3.20
C GLN A 61 10.53 -48.26 4.55
N ALA A 62 10.27 -47.22 5.34
CA ALA A 62 9.44 -47.23 6.53
C ALA A 62 8.08 -46.57 6.24
N THR A 63 7.01 -47.10 6.83
CA THR A 63 5.66 -46.53 6.71
C THR A 63 5.04 -46.40 8.09
N VAL A 64 4.44 -45.23 8.37
CA VAL A 64 3.64 -45.01 9.57
C VAL A 64 2.28 -44.47 9.17
N ILE A 65 1.22 -45.05 9.73
CA ILE A 65 -0.17 -44.64 9.54
C ILE A 65 -0.77 -44.34 10.91
N ALA A 66 -1.29 -43.13 11.08
CA ALA A 66 -2.02 -42.71 12.27
C ALA A 66 -3.47 -42.39 11.87
N VAL A 67 -4.44 -42.97 12.56
CA VAL A 67 -5.87 -42.72 12.34
C VAL A 67 -6.40 -41.92 13.51
N PHE A 68 -7.05 -40.80 13.20
CA PHE A 68 -7.67 -39.92 14.18
C PHE A 68 -9.19 -39.90 14.01
N GLU A 69 -9.91 -40.02 15.11
CA GLU A 69 -11.35 -39.84 15.19
C GLU A 69 -11.64 -38.46 15.78
N VAL A 70 -12.31 -37.58 15.03
CA VAL A 70 -12.62 -36.21 15.48
C VAL A 70 -14.10 -35.90 15.29
N PRO A 71 -14.71 -35.06 16.14
CA PRO A 71 -16.07 -34.60 15.91
C PRO A 71 -16.14 -33.70 14.65
N LEU A 72 -17.31 -33.60 14.04
CA LEU A 72 -17.60 -32.64 12.95
C LEU A 72 -17.20 -31.19 13.29
N SER A 73 -17.19 -30.84 14.57
CA SER A 73 -16.82 -29.54 15.10
C SER A 73 -15.32 -29.26 15.18
N HIS A 74 -14.48 -30.20 14.79
CA HIS A 74 -13.04 -30.07 14.97
C HIS A 74 -12.38 -29.13 13.94
N PRO A 75 -11.48 -28.20 14.36
CA PRO A 75 -10.83 -27.24 13.47
C PRO A 75 -10.05 -27.85 12.30
N SER A 76 -9.51 -29.06 12.47
CA SER A 76 -8.77 -29.78 11.42
C SER A 76 -9.58 -29.96 10.13
N LEU A 77 -10.91 -30.09 10.24
CA LEU A 77 -11.79 -30.30 9.08
C LEU A 77 -11.93 -29.05 8.22
N LEU A 78 -11.86 -27.86 8.83
CA LEU A 78 -11.84 -26.59 8.08
C LEU A 78 -10.52 -26.45 7.30
N ILE A 79 -9.39 -26.83 7.91
CA ILE A 79 -8.08 -26.81 7.24
C ILE A 79 -8.09 -27.75 6.02
N LEU A 80 -8.62 -28.96 6.19
CA LEU A 80 -8.76 -29.94 5.10
C LEU A 80 -9.67 -29.43 3.97
N HIS A 81 -10.80 -28.82 4.32
CA HIS A 81 -11.73 -28.22 3.36
C HIS A 81 -11.06 -27.12 2.53
N ASN A 82 -10.30 -26.23 3.17
CA ASN A 82 -9.63 -25.12 2.49
C ASN A 82 -8.59 -25.58 1.46
N VAL A 83 -8.03 -26.78 1.64
CA VAL A 83 -7.07 -27.38 0.71
C VAL A 83 -7.72 -28.45 -0.18
N ASN A 84 -9.06 -28.54 -0.17
CA ASN A 84 -9.86 -29.45 -0.97
C ASN A 84 -9.53 -30.94 -0.77
N ILE A 85 -9.16 -31.31 0.47
CA ILE A 85 -8.89 -32.69 0.85
C ILE A 85 -10.19 -33.36 1.31
N GLY A 86 -10.56 -34.45 0.65
CA GLY A 86 -11.76 -35.21 0.96
C GLY A 86 -11.69 -35.88 2.33
N ILE A 87 -12.83 -35.94 3.01
CA ILE A 87 -13.06 -36.77 4.17
C ILE A 87 -13.62 -38.10 3.65
N GLY A 88 -13.15 -39.25 4.13
CA GLY A 88 -13.40 -40.58 3.55
C GLY A 88 -14.86 -40.93 3.19
N ASP A 89 -15.00 -41.86 2.24
CA ASP A 89 -16.22 -42.39 1.62
C ASP A 89 -17.27 -41.35 1.18
N GLY A 90 -16.91 -40.56 0.16
CA GLY A 90 -17.86 -39.92 -0.76
C GLY A 90 -18.69 -38.77 -0.18
N MET A 91 -18.47 -38.36 1.07
CA MET A 91 -19.10 -37.17 1.64
C MET A 91 -18.21 -35.95 1.41
N ALA A 92 -18.57 -35.13 0.41
CA ALA A 92 -18.10 -33.76 0.41
C ALA A 92 -18.74 -33.03 1.62
N LEU A 93 -18.00 -32.17 2.31
CA LEU A 93 -18.60 -31.32 3.35
C LEU A 93 -19.77 -30.48 2.81
N SER A 94 -19.83 -30.26 1.49
CA SER A 94 -20.95 -29.64 0.79
C SER A 94 -22.24 -30.47 0.79
N SER A 95 -22.17 -31.81 0.84
CA SER A 95 -23.35 -32.69 0.85
C SER A 95 -23.92 -32.95 2.25
N LEU A 96 -23.14 -32.69 3.31
CA LEU A 96 -23.61 -32.69 4.71
C LEU A 96 -24.31 -31.38 5.11
N ARG A 97 -24.21 -30.33 4.28
CA ARG A 97 -25.00 -29.10 4.43
C ARG A 97 -26.41 -29.35 3.93
N GLY A 98 -27.28 -29.82 4.82
CA GLY A 98 -28.73 -29.77 4.62
C GLY A 98 -29.15 -28.37 4.13
N GLY A 99 -30.09 -28.35 3.19
CA GLY A 99 -30.45 -27.22 2.31
C GLY A 99 -30.92 -25.91 2.93
N GLU A 100 -30.61 -25.61 4.20
CA GLU A 100 -30.92 -24.34 4.87
C GLU A 100 -29.65 -23.50 5.16
N ALA A 101 -28.43 -24.07 5.06
CA ALA A 101 -27.19 -23.33 5.33
C ALA A 101 -26.70 -22.44 4.17
N ASN A 102 -27.19 -22.65 2.95
CA ASN A 102 -26.76 -21.88 1.78
C ASN A 102 -27.43 -20.50 1.68
N GLU A 103 -28.59 -20.29 2.32
CA GLU A 103 -29.24 -18.97 2.40
C GLU A 103 -28.60 -18.04 3.46
N ALA A 104 -27.96 -18.59 4.50
CA ALA A 104 -27.31 -17.79 5.53
C ALA A 104 -25.98 -17.18 5.03
N ILE A 105 -25.27 -17.84 4.11
CA ILE A 105 -23.98 -17.35 3.62
C ILE A 105 -24.18 -16.21 2.60
N GLN A 106 -25.23 -16.24 1.77
CA GLN A 106 -25.51 -15.14 0.83
C GLN A 106 -26.08 -13.89 1.49
N LYS A 107 -26.62 -13.97 2.72
CA LYS A 107 -27.17 -12.81 3.44
C LYS A 107 -26.18 -12.12 4.40
N THR A 108 -24.96 -12.64 4.57
CA THR A 108 -23.98 -12.08 5.53
C THR A 108 -22.84 -11.32 4.85
N GLU A 109 -22.93 -11.02 3.55
CA GLU A 109 -21.97 -10.13 2.86
C GLU A 109 -22.27 -8.64 3.02
N ILE A 110 -23.27 -8.24 3.81
CA ILE A 110 -23.55 -6.81 4.06
C ILE A 110 -23.91 -6.61 5.54
N THR A 111 -22.92 -6.74 6.42
CA THR A 111 -22.79 -5.97 7.68
C THR A 111 -21.45 -6.33 8.30
N GLY A 112 -20.53 -5.37 8.32
CA GLY A 112 -19.19 -5.51 8.89
C GLY A 112 -19.23 -5.61 10.41
N ASP A 113 -19.46 -6.81 10.92
CA ASP A 113 -19.17 -7.15 12.32
C ASP A 113 -18.28 -8.39 12.35
N SER A 114 -17.17 -8.29 13.08
CA SER A 114 -16.08 -9.26 13.20
C SER A 114 -16.49 -10.45 14.09
N GLY A 115 -17.55 -11.12 13.67
CA GLY A 115 -18.11 -12.29 14.33
C GLY A 115 -17.14 -13.47 14.28
N SER A 116 -16.64 -13.84 15.45
CA SER A 116 -15.92 -15.08 15.77
C SER A 116 -16.37 -16.30 14.94
N PRO A 117 -15.48 -17.27 14.62
CA PRO A 117 -15.81 -18.49 13.86
C PRO A 117 -16.61 -19.51 14.69
N ARG A 118 -17.56 -19.03 15.49
CA ARG A 118 -18.34 -19.82 16.46
C ARG A 118 -19.73 -20.21 15.94
N CYS A 119 -20.12 -19.80 14.73
CA CYS A 119 -21.45 -20.09 14.16
C CYS A 119 -21.49 -21.23 13.12
N LEU A 120 -20.38 -21.93 12.86
CA LEU A 120 -20.34 -22.96 11.81
C LEU A 120 -20.60 -24.40 12.27
N LEU A 121 -20.86 -24.63 13.56
CA LEU A 121 -20.86 -25.97 14.16
C LEU A 121 -22.03 -26.22 15.11
N ALA A 122 -23.24 -25.82 14.72
CA ALA A 122 -24.47 -26.31 15.33
C ALA A 122 -24.99 -27.57 14.63
N ALA A 123 -24.09 -28.46 14.18
CA ALA A 123 -24.42 -29.74 13.59
C ALA A 123 -24.10 -30.85 14.60
N ARG A 124 -25.08 -31.72 14.86
CA ARG A 124 -25.07 -32.86 15.81
C ARG A 124 -23.64 -33.39 16.11
N ASP A 125 -23.15 -33.15 17.33
CA ASP A 125 -21.82 -33.60 17.83
C ASP A 125 -21.63 -35.13 17.86
N ASP A 126 -22.64 -35.92 17.49
CA ASP A 126 -22.60 -37.39 17.54
C ASP A 126 -21.91 -38.05 16.33
N GLN A 127 -21.55 -37.31 15.28
CA GLN A 127 -20.83 -37.87 14.13
C GLN A 127 -19.32 -37.73 14.29
N ILE A 128 -18.65 -38.89 14.37
CA ILE A 128 -17.20 -39.02 14.40
C ILE A 128 -16.70 -39.17 12.97
N ILE A 129 -15.67 -38.40 12.64
CA ILE A 129 -15.00 -38.40 11.35
C ILE A 129 -13.60 -38.96 11.51
N GLU A 130 -13.25 -39.91 10.63
CA GLU A 130 -11.90 -40.46 10.55
C GLU A 130 -10.99 -39.62 9.64
N ILE A 131 -9.81 -39.29 10.16
CA ILE A 131 -8.71 -38.67 9.43
C ILE A 131 -7.54 -39.67 9.44
N ILE A 132 -7.16 -40.14 8.25
CA ILE A 132 -6.08 -41.12 8.07
C ILE A 132 -4.84 -40.39 7.57
N ILE A 133 -3.80 -40.35 8.40
CA ILE A 133 -2.51 -39.77 8.07
C ILE A 133 -1.53 -40.88 7.77
N ARG A 134 -0.93 -40.89 6.58
CA ARG A 134 0.11 -41.84 6.17
C ARG A 134 1.40 -41.11 5.80
N ARG A 135 2.51 -41.51 6.41
CA ARG A 135 3.86 -41.06 6.06
C ARG A 135 4.70 -42.25 5.61
N THR A 136 5.39 -42.07 4.48
CA THR A 136 6.35 -43.05 3.96
C THR A 136 7.72 -42.40 3.88
N LEU A 137 8.75 -43.08 4.36
CA LEU A 137 10.14 -42.65 4.36
C LEU A 137 11.00 -43.71 3.69
N SER A 138 11.63 -43.36 2.58
CA SER A 138 12.55 -44.23 1.86
C SER A 138 13.95 -44.18 2.48
N SER A 139 14.72 -45.26 2.30
CA SER A 139 16.12 -45.35 2.76
C SER A 139 17.05 -44.31 2.12
N ASP A 140 16.67 -43.76 0.96
CA ASP A 140 17.32 -42.64 0.27
C ASP A 140 17.02 -41.26 0.89
N GLY A 141 16.22 -41.20 1.96
CA GLY A 141 15.84 -39.98 2.67
C GLY A 141 14.62 -39.25 2.08
N ARG A 142 14.04 -39.72 0.97
CA ARG A 142 12.81 -39.13 0.42
C ARG A 142 11.62 -39.48 1.31
N SER A 143 10.77 -38.50 1.57
CA SER A 143 9.57 -38.67 2.40
C SER A 143 8.32 -38.19 1.68
N LYS A 144 7.24 -38.99 1.76
CA LYS A 144 5.92 -38.68 1.19
C LYS A 144 4.88 -38.68 2.31
N ALA A 145 3.99 -37.69 2.32
CA ALA A 145 2.87 -37.62 3.26
C ALA A 145 1.56 -37.69 2.50
N TYR A 146 0.57 -38.34 3.12
CA TYR A 146 -0.78 -38.46 2.61
C TYR A 146 -1.76 -38.21 3.75
N ILE A 147 -2.88 -37.56 3.45
CA ILE A 147 -4.05 -37.45 4.33
C ILE A 147 -5.25 -37.95 3.53
N ASN A 148 -6.00 -38.91 4.06
CA ASN A 148 -7.14 -39.56 3.39
C ASN A 148 -6.81 -39.97 1.94
N ASP A 149 -5.66 -40.64 1.78
CA ASP A 149 -5.07 -41.07 0.50
C ASP A 149 -4.67 -39.98 -0.49
N GLN A 150 -4.80 -38.70 -0.15
CA GLN A 150 -4.33 -37.60 -0.97
C GLN A 150 -2.94 -37.12 -0.56
N PRO A 151 -2.01 -36.88 -1.51
CA PRO A 151 -0.66 -36.43 -1.19
C PRO A 151 -0.66 -34.99 -0.66
N VAL A 152 0.07 -34.74 0.44
CA VAL A 152 0.15 -33.43 1.08
C VAL A 152 1.59 -32.97 1.30
N SER A 153 1.77 -31.65 1.44
CA SER A 153 3.06 -31.08 1.83
C SER A 153 3.35 -31.35 3.30
N ALA A 154 4.64 -31.40 3.68
CA ALA A 154 5.04 -31.54 5.07
C ALA A 154 4.61 -30.34 5.94
N GLY A 155 4.42 -29.15 5.35
CA GLY A 155 3.93 -27.97 6.04
C GLY A 155 2.46 -28.11 6.46
N LEU A 156 1.60 -28.48 5.50
CA LEU A 156 0.17 -28.72 5.75
C LEU A 156 -0.04 -29.84 6.77
N LEU A 157 0.76 -30.90 6.69
CA LEU A 157 0.73 -32.00 7.65
C LEU A 157 1.00 -31.52 9.09
N ARG A 158 1.98 -30.64 9.29
CA ARG A 158 2.27 -30.06 10.62
C ARG A 158 1.14 -29.18 11.12
N GLU A 159 0.58 -28.35 10.25
CA GLU A 159 -0.54 -27.46 10.59
C GLU A 159 -1.75 -28.26 11.09
N ILE A 160 -2.10 -29.34 10.39
CA ILE A 160 -3.20 -30.22 10.80
C ILE A 160 -2.84 -30.97 12.08
N ALA A 161 -1.62 -31.53 12.17
CA ALA A 161 -1.16 -32.26 13.35
C ALA A 161 -1.26 -31.43 14.64
N GLN A 162 -0.94 -30.13 14.58
CA GLN A 162 -1.03 -29.21 15.73
C GLN A 162 -2.45 -29.09 16.29
N SER A 163 -3.47 -29.30 15.46
CA SER A 163 -4.86 -29.32 15.93
C SER A 163 -5.30 -30.68 16.48
N LEU A 164 -4.66 -31.78 16.07
CA LEU A 164 -5.09 -33.15 16.36
C LEU A 164 -4.46 -33.75 17.62
N ILE A 165 -3.21 -33.41 17.91
CA ILE A 165 -2.44 -34.04 18.98
C ILE A 165 -1.36 -33.11 19.53
N GLU A 166 -1.21 -33.12 20.85
CA GLU A 166 -0.16 -32.41 21.57
C GLU A 166 0.80 -33.43 22.20
N ILE A 167 2.07 -33.39 21.81
CA ILE A 167 3.10 -34.31 22.30
C ILE A 167 4.01 -33.57 23.28
N HIS A 168 3.94 -33.95 24.55
CA HIS A 168 4.79 -33.40 25.60
C HIS A 168 6.10 -34.21 25.70
N GLY A 169 7.26 -33.56 25.51
CA GLY A 169 8.59 -34.21 25.55
C GLY A 169 9.73 -33.24 25.20
N GLN A 170 10.93 -33.77 24.91
CA GLN A 170 12.14 -32.97 24.61
C GLN A 170 12.02 -32.05 23.38
N PHE A 171 11.01 -32.23 22.55
CA PHE A 171 10.76 -31.43 21.34
C PHE A 171 9.42 -30.68 21.37
N ASP A 172 8.85 -30.43 22.57
CA ASP A 172 7.62 -29.65 22.69
C ASP A 172 7.87 -28.19 22.27
N THR A 173 7.33 -27.84 21.10
CA THR A 173 7.52 -26.54 20.46
C THR A 173 6.30 -25.63 20.59
N GLN A 174 5.19 -26.09 21.18
CA GLN A 174 3.92 -25.34 21.22
C GLN A 174 3.26 -25.29 22.61
N GLY A 175 3.67 -26.15 23.53
CA GLY A 175 3.16 -26.17 24.90
C GLY A 175 3.85 -25.16 25.82
N LEU A 176 3.87 -25.49 27.10
CA LEU A 176 4.45 -24.68 28.18
C LEU A 176 5.94 -24.40 28.01
N LEU A 177 6.66 -25.17 27.19
CA LEU A 177 8.10 -24.98 26.96
C LEU A 177 8.43 -23.88 25.94
N ASN A 178 7.44 -23.30 25.24
CA ASN A 178 7.68 -22.22 24.29
C ASN A 178 7.36 -20.83 24.89
N PRO A 179 8.35 -19.96 25.15
CA PRO A 179 8.11 -18.63 25.72
C PRO A 179 7.20 -17.72 24.89
N SER A 180 7.08 -17.95 23.58
CA SER A 180 6.22 -17.13 22.72
C SER A 180 4.72 -17.35 22.97
N THR A 181 4.33 -18.50 23.54
CA THR A 181 2.93 -18.83 23.82
C THR A 181 2.47 -18.38 25.21
N HIS A 182 3.41 -18.16 26.15
CA HIS A 182 3.14 -17.86 27.56
C HIS A 182 2.22 -16.65 27.76
N ARG A 183 2.45 -15.57 27.01
CA ARG A 183 1.62 -14.36 27.08
C ARG A 183 0.18 -14.67 26.69
N LYS A 184 -0.02 -15.34 25.56
CA LYS A 184 -1.35 -15.69 25.07
C LYS A 184 -2.07 -16.61 26.06
N MET A 185 -1.38 -17.61 26.61
CA MET A 185 -1.95 -18.50 27.63
C MET A 185 -2.43 -17.73 28.87
N LEU A 186 -1.63 -16.77 29.35
CA LEU A 186 -2.03 -15.94 30.49
C LEU A 186 -3.21 -15.03 30.16
N ASP A 187 -3.23 -14.43 28.97
CA ASP A 187 -4.31 -13.55 28.50
C ASP A 187 -5.62 -14.32 28.28
N ASP A 188 -5.54 -15.51 27.71
CA ASP A 188 -6.69 -16.40 27.49
C ASP A 188 -7.29 -16.83 28.84
N TYR A 189 -6.45 -17.16 29.83
CA TYR A 189 -6.89 -17.46 31.20
C TYR A 189 -7.48 -16.23 31.91
N ALA A 190 -6.95 -15.02 31.65
CA ALA A 190 -7.48 -13.77 32.18
C ALA A 190 -8.78 -13.30 31.50
N GLY A 191 -9.15 -13.89 30.35
CA GLY A 191 -10.25 -13.40 29.50
C GLY A 191 -9.93 -12.05 28.84
N ALA A 192 -8.66 -11.75 28.59
CA ALA A 192 -8.18 -10.45 28.12
C ALA A 192 -7.76 -10.43 26.62
N GLY A 193 -8.13 -11.47 25.87
CA GLY A 193 -7.76 -11.61 24.46
C GLY A 193 -8.25 -10.44 23.60
N GLY A 194 -7.37 -9.89 22.76
CA GLY A 194 -7.69 -8.87 21.77
C GLY A 194 -7.98 -7.46 22.33
N ALA A 195 -7.80 -7.22 23.63
CA ALA A 195 -8.17 -5.95 24.28
C ALA A 195 -7.46 -4.70 23.73
N LEU A 196 -6.30 -4.86 23.07
CA LEU A 196 -5.48 -3.76 22.57
C LEU A 196 -5.41 -3.67 21.05
N THR A 197 -5.89 -4.67 20.31
CA THR A 197 -5.67 -4.77 18.86
C THR A 197 -6.19 -3.53 18.13
N GLY A 198 -7.44 -3.12 18.36
CA GLY A 198 -8.00 -1.93 17.71
C GLY A 198 -7.31 -0.61 18.08
N LEU A 199 -6.83 -0.48 19.32
CA LEU A 199 -6.09 0.72 19.75
C LEU A 199 -4.68 0.78 19.16
N TRP A 200 -4.04 -0.38 18.99
CA TRP A 200 -2.75 -0.48 18.33
C TRP A 200 -2.88 -0.13 16.84
N ASP A 201 -3.89 -0.69 16.17
CA ASP A 201 -4.13 -0.45 14.74
C ASP A 201 -4.43 1.03 14.48
N ASP A 202 -5.31 1.67 15.27
CA ASP A 202 -5.60 3.11 15.19
C ASP A 202 -4.34 3.97 15.38
N TRP A 203 -3.48 3.61 16.34
CA TRP A 203 -2.22 4.33 16.55
C TRP A 203 -1.25 4.16 15.37
N GLN A 204 -1.08 2.95 14.85
CA GLN A 204 -0.20 2.71 13.69
C GLN A 204 -0.72 3.41 12.43
N GLU A 205 -2.03 3.37 12.18
CA GLU A 205 -2.66 4.05 11.06
C GLU A 205 -2.38 5.56 11.08
N LYS A 206 -2.66 6.23 12.21
CA LYS A 206 -2.40 7.66 12.38
C LYS A 206 -0.92 8.00 12.28
N LYS A 207 -0.05 7.12 12.81
CA LYS A 207 1.41 7.31 12.74
C LYS A 207 1.90 7.22 11.30
N MET A 208 1.41 6.25 10.52
CA MET A 208 1.72 6.16 9.08
C MET A 208 1.20 7.37 8.33
N ALA A 209 -0.04 7.79 8.58
CA ALA A 209 -0.64 8.97 7.95
C ALA A 209 0.18 10.25 8.22
N LEU A 210 0.71 10.41 9.45
CA LEU A 210 1.58 11.54 9.79
C LEU A 210 2.91 11.49 9.02
N VAL A 211 3.51 10.31 8.84
CA VAL A 211 4.74 10.15 8.06
C VAL A 211 4.50 10.53 6.60
N ASP A 212 3.40 10.03 6.01
CA ASP A 212 3.03 10.32 4.63
C ASP A 212 2.73 11.81 4.43
N LEU A 213 1.95 12.42 5.32
CA LEU A 213 1.64 13.85 5.31
C LEU A 213 2.91 14.70 5.43
N LYS A 214 3.83 14.32 6.32
CA LYS A 214 5.11 15.01 6.48
C LYS A 214 5.97 14.94 5.22
N SER A 215 6.06 13.76 4.60
CA SER A 215 6.82 13.59 3.35
C SER A 215 6.22 14.43 2.21
N THR A 216 4.89 14.48 2.12
CA THR A 216 4.17 15.28 1.11
C THR A 216 4.40 16.77 1.35
N ALA A 217 4.28 17.23 2.59
CA ALA A 217 4.51 18.62 2.95
C ALA A 217 5.97 19.06 2.68
N GLU A 218 6.95 18.21 2.98
CA GLU A 218 8.36 18.47 2.67
C GLU A 218 8.61 18.57 1.16
N ALA A 219 8.02 17.67 0.36
CA ALA A 219 8.11 17.72 -1.10
C ALA A 219 7.46 18.98 -1.68
N SER A 220 6.27 19.36 -1.19
CA SER A 220 5.57 20.56 -1.67
C SER A 220 6.27 21.86 -1.25
N ARG A 221 6.87 21.91 -0.05
CA ARG A 221 7.67 23.05 0.40
C ARG A 221 8.91 23.30 -0.45
N ALA A 222 9.54 22.24 -0.98
CA ALA A 222 10.67 22.40 -1.90
C ALA A 222 10.27 23.12 -3.20
N GLU A 223 8.98 23.12 -3.55
CA GLU A 223 8.44 23.83 -4.72
C GLU A 223 7.85 25.21 -4.36
N GLU A 224 7.78 25.58 -3.07
CA GLU A 224 7.09 26.80 -2.62
C GLU A 224 7.67 28.07 -3.26
N ASP A 225 8.99 28.23 -3.23
CA ASP A 225 9.66 29.40 -3.82
C ASP A 225 9.35 29.54 -5.31
N PHE A 226 9.34 28.41 -6.03
CA PHE A 226 8.97 28.39 -7.45
C PHE A 226 7.52 28.80 -7.66
N LEU A 227 6.59 28.26 -6.87
CA LEU A 227 5.16 28.59 -6.96
C LEU A 227 4.90 30.06 -6.67
N ARG A 228 5.57 30.62 -5.65
CA ARG A 228 5.45 32.03 -5.26
C ARG A 228 5.92 32.95 -6.38
N THR A 229 7.12 32.75 -6.91
CA THR A 229 7.64 33.55 -8.03
C THR A 229 6.81 33.38 -9.30
N ALA A 230 6.39 32.15 -9.62
CA ALA A 230 5.53 31.88 -10.78
C ALA A 230 4.18 32.61 -10.69
N LEU A 231 3.58 32.65 -9.49
CA LEU A 231 2.32 33.35 -9.27
C LEU A 231 2.50 34.86 -9.35
N GLU A 232 3.57 35.41 -8.76
CA GLU A 232 3.93 36.83 -8.87
C GLU A 232 4.10 37.27 -10.34
N ASP A 233 4.80 36.47 -11.15
CA ASP A 233 4.99 36.73 -12.58
C ASP A 233 3.65 36.75 -13.35
N LEU A 234 2.75 35.80 -13.07
CA LEU A 234 1.45 35.72 -13.74
C LEU A 234 0.48 36.80 -13.24
N ASP A 235 0.53 37.15 -11.96
CA ASP A 235 -0.25 38.23 -11.36
C ASP A 235 0.17 39.59 -11.93
N ALA A 236 1.47 39.83 -12.14
CA ALA A 236 1.96 41.04 -12.79
C ALA A 236 1.55 41.12 -14.28
N LEU A 237 1.44 39.97 -14.95
CA LEU A 237 1.07 39.91 -16.36
C LEU A 237 -0.44 40.05 -16.61
N GLU A 238 -1.28 39.63 -15.66
CA GLU A 238 -2.75 39.64 -15.76
C GLU A 238 -3.28 39.08 -17.12
N PRO A 239 -2.89 37.86 -17.53
CA PRO A 239 -3.29 37.31 -18.82
C PRO A 239 -4.81 37.08 -18.87
N LYS A 240 -5.41 37.32 -20.05
CA LYS A 240 -6.83 37.06 -20.30
C LYS A 240 -7.02 35.95 -21.34
N ALA A 241 -8.07 35.15 -21.16
CA ALA A 241 -8.45 34.15 -22.15
C ALA A 241 -8.88 34.85 -23.46
N GLY A 242 -8.36 34.37 -24.60
CA GLY A 242 -8.61 34.95 -25.93
C GLY A 242 -7.75 36.18 -26.26
N GLU A 243 -6.93 36.67 -25.34
CA GLU A 243 -6.13 37.88 -25.54
C GLU A 243 -5.12 37.74 -26.68
N GLU A 244 -4.50 36.56 -26.84
CA GLU A 244 -3.54 36.34 -27.92
C GLU A 244 -4.18 36.49 -29.31
N ASP A 245 -5.39 35.96 -29.49
CA ASP A 245 -6.10 36.01 -30.76
C ASP A 245 -6.50 37.45 -31.11
N ASP A 246 -7.00 38.19 -30.11
CA ASP A 246 -7.37 39.60 -30.26
C ASP A 246 -6.16 40.48 -30.61
N LEU A 247 -5.03 40.27 -29.91
CA LEU A 247 -3.79 40.99 -30.16
C LEU A 247 -3.17 40.62 -31.51
N ALA A 248 -3.22 39.35 -31.92
CA ALA A 248 -2.74 38.91 -33.23
C ALA A 248 -3.54 39.55 -34.37
N ALA A 249 -4.87 39.60 -34.26
CA ALA A 249 -5.73 40.26 -35.24
C ALA A 249 -5.53 41.79 -35.28
N LEU A 250 -5.24 42.42 -34.13
CA LEU A 250 -4.89 43.84 -34.09
C LEU A 250 -3.51 44.10 -34.71
N ARG A 251 -2.52 43.26 -34.41
CA ARG A 251 -1.17 43.31 -34.97
C ARG A 251 -1.18 43.24 -36.50
N GLU A 252 -1.92 42.30 -37.07
CA GLU A 252 -2.04 42.14 -38.53
C GLU A 252 -2.60 43.42 -39.18
N ARG A 253 -3.65 44.01 -38.59
CA ARG A 253 -4.22 45.28 -39.06
C ARG A 253 -3.22 46.44 -39.02
N LEU A 254 -2.43 46.54 -37.95
CA LEU A 254 -1.42 47.59 -37.81
C LEU A 254 -0.26 47.40 -38.79
N MET A 255 0.21 46.17 -39.00
CA MET A 255 1.23 45.87 -40.01
C MET A 255 0.77 46.22 -41.42
N HIS A 256 -0.46 45.84 -41.78
CA HIS A 256 -1.03 46.20 -43.08
C HIS A 256 -1.10 47.71 -43.26
N ARG A 257 -1.44 48.44 -42.19
CA ARG A 257 -1.46 49.91 -42.21
C ARG A 257 -0.07 50.50 -42.41
N GLU A 258 0.95 50.01 -41.70
CA GLU A 258 2.33 50.45 -41.90
C GLU A 258 2.80 50.21 -43.35
N GLN A 259 2.48 49.05 -43.93
CA GLN A 259 2.80 48.75 -45.33
C GLN A 259 2.11 49.71 -46.31
N VAL A 260 0.85 50.06 -46.05
CA VAL A 260 0.12 51.06 -46.86
C VAL A 260 0.77 52.43 -46.72
N MET A 261 1.11 52.85 -45.50
CA MET A 261 1.80 54.13 -45.26
C MET A 261 3.18 54.19 -45.93
N GLU A 262 3.97 53.12 -45.86
CA GLU A 262 5.24 53.00 -46.55
C GLU A 262 5.06 53.13 -48.07
N GLY A 263 4.06 52.45 -48.64
CA GLY A 263 3.71 52.55 -50.05
C GLY A 263 3.25 53.95 -50.48
N LEU A 264 2.42 54.61 -49.66
CA LEU A 264 1.96 55.98 -49.91
C LEU A 264 3.13 56.98 -49.83
N ASN A 265 4.01 56.84 -48.85
CA ASN A 265 5.19 57.68 -48.70
C ASN A 265 6.16 57.50 -49.89
N ALA A 266 6.41 56.26 -50.31
CA ALA A 266 7.23 55.97 -51.48
C ALA A 266 6.62 56.56 -52.78
N ALA A 267 5.30 56.48 -52.95
CA ALA A 267 4.60 57.09 -54.08
C ALA A 267 4.67 58.63 -54.05
N TYR A 268 4.52 59.22 -52.86
CA TYR A 268 4.67 60.66 -52.65
C TYR A 268 6.08 61.13 -53.02
N GLU A 269 7.12 60.50 -52.45
CA GLU A 269 8.52 60.82 -52.74
C GLU A 269 8.88 60.70 -54.22
N ALA A 270 8.36 59.66 -54.89
CA ALA A 270 8.60 59.45 -56.33
C ALA A 270 8.01 60.56 -57.21
N LEU A 271 6.88 61.16 -56.81
CA LEU A 271 6.19 62.23 -57.54
C LEU A 271 6.64 63.63 -57.12
N SER A 272 7.08 63.82 -55.88
CA SER A 272 7.44 65.14 -55.32
C SER A 272 8.94 65.46 -55.34
N GLY A 273 9.80 64.54 -55.81
CA GLY A 273 11.25 64.69 -55.78
C GLY A 273 11.79 65.87 -56.60
N GLU A 274 13.03 66.31 -56.31
CA GLU A 274 13.68 67.46 -56.96
C GLU A 274 13.84 67.33 -58.50
N ASN A 275 13.72 66.12 -59.04
CA ASN A 275 13.88 65.83 -60.47
C ASN A 275 12.53 65.58 -61.17
N ASP A 276 11.54 66.46 -61.01
CA ASP A 276 10.29 66.38 -61.77
C ASP A 276 10.56 66.56 -63.28
N PRO A 277 10.51 65.47 -64.08
CA PRO A 277 10.86 65.53 -65.50
C PRO A 277 9.78 66.25 -66.31
N VAL A 278 8.53 66.23 -65.85
CA VAL A 278 7.39 66.86 -66.52
C VAL A 278 7.49 68.37 -66.35
N ARG A 279 7.73 68.84 -65.13
CA ARG A 279 7.88 70.26 -64.83
C ARG A 279 9.14 70.86 -65.42
N SER A 280 10.26 70.12 -65.42
CA SER A 280 11.51 70.58 -66.06
C SER A 280 11.42 70.63 -67.59
N ALA A 281 10.74 69.66 -68.22
CA ALA A 281 10.42 69.67 -69.64
C ALA A 281 9.49 70.84 -70.00
N TRP A 282 8.44 71.06 -69.19
CA TRP A 282 7.51 72.18 -69.35
C TRP A 282 8.26 73.52 -69.31
N ALA A 283 9.06 73.74 -68.26
CA ALA A 283 9.81 74.99 -68.07
C ALA A 283 10.85 75.24 -69.19
N THR A 284 11.34 74.18 -69.84
CA THR A 284 12.29 74.29 -70.96
C THR A 284 11.58 74.62 -72.26
N LEU A 285 10.46 73.98 -72.55
CA LEU A 285 9.65 74.24 -73.75
C LEU A 285 8.99 75.62 -73.69
N GLU A 286 8.49 76.02 -72.51
CA GLU A 286 7.91 77.35 -72.28
C GLU A 286 8.90 78.47 -72.63
N ARG A 287 10.18 78.30 -72.26
CA ARG A 287 11.25 79.28 -72.53
C ARG A 287 11.57 79.47 -74.01
N ILE A 288 11.19 78.52 -74.86
CA ILE A 288 11.40 78.56 -76.31
C ILE A 288 10.10 78.65 -77.10
N ALA A 289 8.94 78.84 -76.43
CA ALA A 289 7.60 78.79 -77.03
C ALA A 289 7.46 79.66 -78.29
N ASP A 290 7.98 80.89 -78.26
CA ASP A 290 7.97 81.84 -79.38
C ASP A 290 8.71 81.33 -80.64
N LYS A 291 9.62 80.35 -80.49
CA LYS A 291 10.50 79.85 -81.55
C LYS A 291 10.04 78.53 -82.18
N ILE A 292 9.19 77.76 -81.51
CA ILE A 292 8.78 76.40 -81.90
C ILE A 292 7.43 76.34 -82.63
N GLY A 293 6.75 77.48 -82.79
CA GLY A 293 5.52 77.58 -83.57
C GLY A 293 4.30 76.88 -82.92
N PRO A 294 3.18 76.73 -83.66
CA PRO A 294 1.91 76.23 -83.11
C PRO A 294 1.99 74.82 -82.51
N GLN A 295 2.80 73.94 -83.11
CA GLN A 295 2.99 72.55 -82.66
C GLN A 295 3.70 72.47 -81.29
N GLY A 296 4.53 73.47 -80.94
CA GLY A 296 5.15 73.58 -79.63
C GLY A 296 4.17 73.94 -78.51
N HIS A 297 3.13 74.72 -78.83
CA HIS A 297 2.09 75.12 -77.87
C HIS A 297 1.22 73.93 -77.44
N GLU A 298 0.96 72.98 -78.34
CA GLU A 298 0.25 71.74 -78.00
C GLU A 298 1.04 70.88 -77.00
N ALA A 299 2.37 70.78 -77.19
CA ALA A 299 3.25 70.03 -76.28
C ALA A 299 3.34 70.68 -74.88
N ILE A 300 3.45 72.01 -74.82
CA ILE A 300 3.41 72.78 -73.57
C ILE A 300 2.09 72.55 -72.84
N GLY A 301 0.95 72.67 -73.53
CA GLY A 301 -0.37 72.44 -72.95
C GLY A 301 -0.58 71.00 -72.48
N ALA A 302 0.04 70.01 -73.14
CA ALA A 302 0.01 68.63 -72.68
C ALA A 302 0.81 68.42 -71.38
N LEU A 303 1.98 69.07 -71.24
CA LEU A 303 2.79 69.00 -70.02
C LEU A 303 2.15 69.75 -68.85
N ASP A 304 1.48 70.88 -69.10
CA ASP A 304 0.74 71.63 -68.07
C ASP A 304 -0.43 70.81 -67.50
N ARG A 305 -1.19 70.13 -68.37
CA ARG A 305 -2.21 69.15 -67.93
C ARG A 305 -1.59 68.02 -67.13
N ALA A 306 -0.49 67.42 -67.60
CA ALA A 306 0.19 66.36 -66.86
C ALA A 306 0.68 66.83 -65.48
N SER A 307 1.22 68.04 -65.36
CA SER A 307 1.63 68.62 -64.08
C SER A 307 0.44 68.86 -63.14
N SER A 308 -0.71 69.25 -63.68
CA SER A 308 -1.94 69.46 -62.89
C SER A 308 -2.47 68.13 -62.34
N GLU A 309 -2.51 67.09 -63.17
CA GLU A 309 -2.91 65.74 -62.77
C GLU A 309 -1.96 65.14 -61.70
N ILE A 310 -0.65 65.39 -61.82
CA ILE A 310 0.34 64.99 -60.79
C ILE A 310 0.08 65.70 -59.46
N ALA A 311 -0.21 67.01 -59.48
CA ALA A 311 -0.51 67.76 -58.27
C ALA A 311 -1.79 67.25 -57.57
N GLU A 312 -2.80 66.88 -58.35
CA GLU A 312 -4.04 66.30 -57.83
C GLU A 312 -3.79 64.92 -57.20
N ALA A 313 -2.98 64.07 -57.85
CA ALA A 313 -2.57 62.79 -57.29
C ALA A 313 -1.77 62.93 -55.97
N LEU A 314 -0.85 63.90 -55.89
CA LEU A 314 -0.10 64.20 -54.66
C LEU A 314 -1.04 64.63 -53.52
N SER A 315 -2.03 65.48 -53.81
CA SER A 315 -3.03 65.90 -52.81
C SER A 315 -3.86 64.70 -52.32
N GLU A 316 -4.20 63.77 -53.21
CA GLU A 316 -4.95 62.57 -52.87
C GLU A 316 -4.14 61.61 -51.99
N ILE A 317 -2.86 61.40 -52.32
CA ILE A 317 -1.93 60.59 -51.51
C ILE A 317 -1.79 61.17 -50.10
N GLN A 318 -1.59 62.49 -49.98
CA GLN A 318 -1.49 63.16 -48.69
C GLN A 318 -2.78 63.02 -47.86
N ARG A 319 -3.96 63.11 -48.49
CA ARG A 319 -5.24 62.89 -47.82
C ARG A 319 -5.35 61.48 -47.27
N LEU A 320 -5.01 60.48 -48.07
CA LEU A 320 -5.02 59.07 -47.67
C LEU A 320 -4.05 58.80 -46.50
N SER A 321 -2.85 59.38 -46.53
CA SER A 321 -1.89 59.25 -45.43
C SER A 321 -2.41 59.86 -44.12
N ALA A 322 -2.98 61.08 -44.18
CA ALA A 322 -3.52 61.77 -43.01
C ALA A 322 -4.70 61.02 -42.36
N ASP A 323 -5.54 60.37 -43.17
CA ASP A 323 -6.65 59.54 -42.66
C ASP A 323 -6.14 58.28 -41.93
N LEU A 324 -4.99 57.73 -42.32
CA LEU A 324 -4.42 56.50 -41.76
C LEU A 324 -3.58 56.72 -40.49
N GLU A 325 -3.07 57.94 -40.25
CA GLU A 325 -2.26 58.26 -39.06
C GLU A 325 -3.05 58.22 -37.73
N GLN A 326 -4.39 58.19 -37.77
CA GLN A 326 -5.24 58.16 -36.58
C GLN A 326 -5.31 56.74 -35.97
N SER A 327 -4.37 56.40 -35.09
CA SER A 327 -4.54 55.25 -34.18
C SER A 327 -4.03 55.56 -32.78
N GLU A 328 -4.75 55.04 -31.78
CA GLU A 328 -4.31 55.03 -30.38
C GLU A 328 -3.31 53.89 -30.07
N HIS A 329 -3.15 52.92 -30.97
CA HIS A 329 -2.36 51.71 -30.73
C HIS A 329 -1.03 51.73 -31.47
N ASP A 330 0.02 51.35 -30.74
CA ASP A 330 1.39 51.21 -31.21
C ASP A 330 1.73 49.73 -31.45
N LEU A 331 2.38 49.42 -32.58
CA LEU A 331 2.71 48.05 -32.97
C LEU A 331 3.74 47.42 -32.03
N GLN A 332 4.73 48.20 -31.57
CA GLN A 332 5.77 47.71 -30.66
C GLN A 332 5.17 47.26 -29.33
N THR A 333 4.24 48.05 -28.77
CA THR A 333 3.56 47.71 -27.52
C THR A 333 2.77 46.39 -27.62
N ILE A 334 2.16 46.10 -28.78
CA ILE A 334 1.44 44.84 -29.01
C ILE A 334 2.41 43.67 -29.16
N ASP A 335 3.52 43.87 -29.86
CA ASP A 335 4.56 42.85 -30.04
C ASP A 335 5.21 42.48 -28.70
N ASP A 336 5.51 43.47 -27.85
CA ASP A 336 6.03 43.27 -26.50
C ASP A 336 5.03 42.48 -25.64
N ARG A 337 3.74 42.86 -25.65
CA ARG A 337 2.69 42.15 -24.91
C ARG A 337 2.53 40.69 -25.37
N LEU A 338 2.53 40.44 -26.68
CA LEU A 338 2.46 39.09 -27.24
C LEU A 338 3.70 38.28 -26.89
N PHE A 339 4.88 38.89 -26.86
CA PHE A 339 6.12 38.25 -26.46
C PHE A 339 6.06 37.77 -25.01
N ASP A 340 5.63 38.64 -24.08
CA ASP A 340 5.53 38.34 -22.65
C ASP A 340 4.53 37.22 -22.37
N LEU A 341 3.34 37.27 -22.99
CA LEU A 341 2.32 36.22 -22.92
C LEU A 341 2.88 34.86 -23.35
N ARG A 342 3.55 34.83 -24.51
CA ARG A 342 4.15 33.59 -25.04
C ARG A 342 5.34 33.10 -24.22
N ALA A 343 6.10 34.01 -23.60
CA ALA A 343 7.20 33.65 -22.71
C ALA A 343 6.69 32.91 -21.47
N GLN A 344 5.62 33.41 -20.84
CA GLN A 344 5.00 32.72 -19.71
C GLN A 344 4.35 31.39 -20.12
N ALA A 345 3.67 31.34 -21.27
CA ALA A 345 3.09 30.10 -21.80
C ALA A 345 4.16 29.00 -22.00
N ARG A 346 5.34 29.36 -22.51
CA ARG A 346 6.49 28.44 -22.62
C ARG A 346 7.03 28.01 -21.26
N LYS A 347 7.16 28.95 -20.30
CA LYS A 347 7.65 28.68 -18.93
C LYS A 347 6.75 27.68 -18.20
N HIS A 348 5.44 27.78 -18.40
CA HIS A 348 4.44 26.95 -17.74
C HIS A 348 3.95 25.75 -18.56
N VAL A 349 4.46 25.58 -19.79
CA VAL A 349 4.11 24.49 -20.71
C VAL A 349 2.61 24.41 -20.94
N CYS A 350 2.01 25.53 -21.34
CA CYS A 350 0.59 25.63 -21.66
C CYS A 350 0.36 26.57 -22.85
N SER A 351 -0.88 26.68 -23.33
CA SER A 351 -1.23 27.73 -24.29
C SER A 351 -1.43 29.07 -23.57
N VAL A 352 -1.35 30.20 -24.30
CA VAL A 352 -1.60 31.53 -23.70
C VAL A 352 -3.01 31.61 -23.12
N ASN A 353 -3.99 30.97 -23.78
CA ASN A 353 -5.37 30.90 -23.32
C ASN A 353 -5.54 30.14 -21.98
N ASP A 354 -4.62 29.24 -21.65
CA ASP A 354 -4.66 28.46 -20.41
C ASP A 354 -3.96 29.16 -19.24
N LEU A 355 -3.23 30.26 -19.47
CA LEU A 355 -2.50 30.98 -18.41
C LEU A 355 -3.38 31.39 -17.21
N PRO A 356 -4.63 31.88 -17.39
CA PRO A 356 -5.50 32.21 -16.26
C PRO A 356 -5.83 30.98 -15.40
N ALA A 357 -6.15 29.85 -16.04
CA ALA A 357 -6.42 28.59 -15.34
C ALA A 357 -5.16 28.07 -14.64
N LYS A 358 -3.99 28.23 -15.27
CA LYS A 358 -2.70 27.85 -14.67
C LYS A 358 -2.39 28.67 -13.43
N ARG A 359 -2.68 29.97 -13.44
CA ARG A 359 -2.56 30.85 -12.28
C ARG A 359 -3.43 30.37 -11.12
N GLU A 360 -4.69 30.02 -11.37
CA GLU A 360 -5.57 29.44 -10.34
C GLU A 360 -5.05 28.11 -9.78
N GLU A 361 -4.52 27.23 -10.64
CA GLU A 361 -3.88 25.98 -10.22
C GLU A 361 -2.69 26.24 -9.28
N LEU A 362 -1.80 27.16 -9.64
CA LEU A 362 -0.62 27.50 -8.84
C LEU A 362 -1.01 28.13 -7.49
N ALA A 363 -1.99 29.03 -7.50
CA ALA A 363 -2.53 29.63 -6.27
C ALA A 363 -3.15 28.58 -5.33
N GLY A 364 -3.91 27.63 -5.88
CA GLY A 364 -4.49 26.52 -5.10
C GLY A 364 -3.42 25.62 -4.49
N ARG A 365 -2.35 25.32 -5.23
CA ARG A 365 -1.20 24.55 -4.71
C ARG A 365 -0.47 25.29 -3.60
N LEU A 366 -0.24 26.59 -3.75
CA LEU A 366 0.43 27.41 -2.73
C LEU A 366 -0.41 27.48 -1.44
N ASN A 367 -1.72 27.69 -1.56
CA ASN A 367 -2.64 27.68 -0.43
C ASN A 367 -2.62 26.33 0.32
N ALA A 368 -2.57 25.20 -0.41
CA ALA A 368 -2.46 23.89 0.20
C ALA A 368 -1.16 23.71 1.00
N ILE A 369 -0.05 24.32 0.56
CA ILE A 369 1.23 24.32 1.29
C ILE A 369 1.11 25.15 2.58
N GLU A 370 0.47 26.31 2.52
CA GLU A 370 0.27 27.18 3.68
C GLU A 370 -0.55 26.50 4.79
N HIS A 371 -1.59 25.75 4.41
CA HIS A 371 -2.41 24.97 5.37
C HIS A 371 -1.80 23.62 5.77
N ALA A 372 -0.69 23.20 5.16
CA ALA A 372 -0.05 21.93 5.48
C ALA A 372 0.45 21.89 6.93
N ASP A 373 0.87 23.03 7.48
CA ASP A 373 1.34 23.10 8.87
C ASP A 373 0.23 22.92 9.91
N GLU A 374 -0.95 23.46 9.64
CA GLU A 374 -2.14 23.25 10.48
C GLU A 374 -2.56 21.77 10.44
N ALA A 375 -2.55 21.17 9.24
CA ALA A 375 -2.85 19.76 9.06
C ALA A 375 -1.83 18.86 9.77
N LEU A 376 -0.53 19.18 9.68
CA LEU A 376 0.54 18.46 10.38
C LEU A 376 0.39 18.57 11.90
N ALA A 377 0.11 19.77 12.41
CA ALA A 377 -0.08 19.99 13.84
C ALA A 377 -1.27 19.17 14.39
N GLU A 378 -2.39 19.13 13.66
CA GLU A 378 -3.54 18.31 14.05
C GLU A 378 -3.24 16.81 13.96
N ALA A 379 -2.54 16.36 12.91
CA ALA A 379 -2.12 14.96 12.78
C ALA A 379 -1.19 14.51 13.92
N VAL A 380 -0.22 15.34 14.32
CA VAL A 380 0.64 15.07 15.49
C VAL A 380 -0.19 14.88 16.75
N LYS A 381 -1.14 15.78 17.00
CA LYS A 381 -2.04 15.71 18.17
C LYS A 381 -2.89 14.43 18.17
N GLN A 382 -3.37 14.00 17.00
CA GLN A 382 -4.13 12.76 16.86
C GLN A 382 -3.27 11.52 17.14
N VAL A 383 -2.01 11.49 16.68
CA VAL A 383 -1.06 10.42 16.98
C VAL A 383 -0.77 10.35 18.49
N GLU A 384 -0.55 11.49 19.13
CA GLU A 384 -0.31 11.55 20.58
C GLU A 384 -1.52 11.07 21.39
N ALA A 385 -2.73 11.47 20.98
CA ALA A 385 -3.97 11.02 21.61
C ALA A 385 -4.20 9.51 21.47
N ALA A 386 -3.95 8.95 20.27
CA ALA A 386 -4.04 7.51 20.03
C ALA A 386 -2.99 6.74 20.84
N ARG A 387 -1.74 7.23 20.86
CA ARG A 387 -0.66 6.66 21.68
C ARG A 387 -1.02 6.65 23.17
N GLY A 388 -1.53 7.77 23.69
CA GLY A 388 -1.97 7.88 25.08
C GLY A 388 -3.09 6.89 25.42
N SER A 389 -4.05 6.71 24.51
CA SER A 389 -5.14 5.74 24.66
C SER A 389 -4.62 4.30 24.71
N TYR A 390 -3.71 3.93 23.80
CA TYR A 390 -3.04 2.64 23.79
C TYR A 390 -2.26 2.38 25.09
N ILE A 391 -1.43 3.33 25.55
CA ILE A 391 -0.63 3.19 26.79
C ILE A 391 -1.53 2.98 28.00
N ASN A 392 -2.60 3.78 28.12
CA ASN A 392 -3.55 3.67 29.24
C ASN A 392 -4.22 2.30 29.28
N ALA A 393 -4.63 1.76 28.12
CA ALA A 393 -5.22 0.44 28.04
C ALA A 393 -4.18 -0.67 28.30
N ALA A 394 -2.96 -0.51 27.78
CA ALA A 394 -1.88 -1.47 27.96
C ALA A 394 -1.42 -1.57 29.42
N GLN A 395 -1.39 -0.44 30.16
CA GLN A 395 -1.09 -0.45 31.59
C GLN A 395 -2.17 -1.20 32.39
N LYS A 396 -3.45 -1.00 32.06
CA LYS A 396 -4.55 -1.76 32.68
C LYS A 396 -4.42 -3.27 32.40
N LEU A 397 -4.00 -3.65 31.20
CA LEU A 397 -3.74 -5.04 30.85
C LEU A 397 -2.55 -5.61 31.63
N SER A 398 -1.46 -4.85 31.77
CA SER A 398 -0.29 -5.24 32.58
C SER A 398 -0.65 -5.49 34.05
N ASP A 399 -1.49 -4.62 34.63
CA ASP A 399 -1.98 -4.78 35.99
C ASP A 399 -2.86 -6.03 36.13
N LEU A 400 -3.72 -6.30 35.15
CA LEU A 400 -4.55 -7.51 35.09
C LEU A 400 -3.70 -8.76 34.97
N ARG A 401 -2.67 -8.75 34.11
CA ARG A 401 -1.71 -9.86 33.96
C ARG A 401 -0.98 -10.13 35.27
N THR A 402 -0.53 -9.09 35.98
CA THR A 402 0.17 -9.23 37.26
C THR A 402 -0.70 -9.87 38.33
N LYS A 403 -1.99 -9.49 38.41
CA LYS A 403 -2.95 -10.12 39.32
C LYS A 403 -3.22 -11.58 38.92
N THR A 404 -3.38 -11.84 37.64
CA THR A 404 -3.68 -13.17 37.10
C THR A 404 -2.49 -14.13 37.27
N ALA A 405 -1.27 -13.65 37.02
CA ALA A 405 -0.01 -14.37 37.23
C ALA A 405 0.11 -14.89 38.67
N ARG A 406 -0.14 -14.03 39.67
CA ARG A 406 -0.11 -14.45 41.09
C ARG A 406 -1.14 -15.55 41.38
N ARG A 407 -2.36 -15.39 40.86
CA ARG A 407 -3.42 -16.41 41.02
C ARG A 407 -3.05 -17.73 40.35
N LEU A 408 -2.45 -17.68 39.17
CA LEU A 408 -1.97 -18.86 38.45
C LEU A 408 -0.85 -19.56 39.24
N ASP A 409 0.13 -18.80 39.71
CA ASP A 409 1.25 -19.30 40.52
C ASP A 409 0.75 -20.01 41.79
N ASP A 410 -0.24 -19.42 42.49
CA ASP A 410 -0.84 -20.01 43.69
C ASP A 410 -1.62 -21.32 43.41
N LEU A 411 -2.26 -21.42 42.25
CA LEU A 411 -2.97 -22.64 41.85
C LEU A 411 -1.98 -23.74 41.47
N VAL A 412 -0.97 -23.43 40.66
CA VAL A 412 0.07 -24.39 40.29
C VAL A 412 0.83 -24.88 41.53
N ALA A 413 1.14 -23.99 42.47
CA ALA A 413 1.82 -24.35 43.72
C ALA A 413 1.04 -25.36 44.58
N LYS A 414 -0.30 -25.41 44.48
CA LYS A 414 -1.13 -26.40 45.19
C LYS A 414 -1.09 -27.79 44.55
N GLU A 415 -0.82 -27.86 43.24
CA GLU A 415 -0.75 -29.11 42.47
C GLU A 415 0.64 -29.77 42.51
N LEU A 416 1.69 -29.03 42.91
CA LEU A 416 3.07 -29.55 42.97
C LEU A 416 3.34 -30.57 44.11
N PRO A 417 2.81 -30.42 45.35
CA PRO A 417 3.07 -31.36 46.44
C PRO A 417 2.62 -32.81 46.16
N PRO A 418 1.40 -33.08 45.63
CA PRO A 418 0.98 -34.44 45.26
C PRO A 418 1.93 -35.14 44.27
N LEU A 419 2.63 -34.37 43.44
CA LEU A 419 3.60 -34.86 42.45
C LEU A 419 5.00 -35.10 43.04
N LYS A 420 5.17 -35.01 44.36
CA LYS A 420 6.47 -35.04 45.07
C LYS A 420 7.43 -33.93 44.64
N LEU A 421 6.89 -32.80 44.17
CA LEU A 421 7.64 -31.60 43.76
C LEU A 421 7.50 -30.47 44.78
N GLU A 422 7.46 -30.80 46.08
CA GLU A 422 7.26 -29.84 47.18
C GLU A 422 8.32 -28.73 47.26
N LYS A 423 9.52 -29.01 46.74
CA LYS A 423 10.64 -28.06 46.69
C LYS A 423 10.63 -27.19 45.43
N ALA A 424 9.76 -27.51 44.47
CA ALA A 424 9.66 -26.78 43.22
C ALA A 424 8.77 -25.55 43.39
N ARG A 425 9.16 -24.45 42.73
CA ARG A 425 8.41 -23.20 42.71
C ARG A 425 8.18 -22.78 41.27
N PHE A 426 6.92 -22.65 40.89
CA PHE A 426 6.51 -22.03 39.63
C PHE A 426 6.31 -20.52 39.84
N VAL A 427 6.82 -19.70 38.93
CA VAL A 427 6.70 -18.24 38.98
C VAL A 427 6.43 -17.70 37.58
N THR A 428 5.35 -16.95 37.44
CA THR A 428 5.05 -16.19 36.23
C THR A 428 5.70 -14.81 36.33
N ARG A 429 6.71 -14.55 35.49
CA ARG A 429 7.41 -13.27 35.44
C ARG A 429 6.84 -12.40 34.31
N ILE A 430 6.54 -11.15 34.65
CA ILE A 430 6.07 -10.12 33.74
C ILE A 430 7.11 -9.00 33.73
N GLU A 431 7.68 -8.73 32.57
CA GLU A 431 8.72 -7.70 32.38
C GLU A 431 8.23 -6.68 31.35
N PRO A 432 8.42 -5.36 31.60
CA PRO A 432 8.05 -4.35 30.62
C PRO A 432 8.95 -4.46 29.38
N LEU A 433 8.34 -4.32 28.21
CA LEU A 433 9.01 -4.25 26.92
C LEU A 433 9.45 -2.81 26.62
N GLY A 434 10.56 -2.67 25.91
CA GLY A 434 10.93 -1.39 25.32
C GLY A 434 9.90 -0.96 24.26
N GLU A 435 9.74 0.34 24.04
CA GLU A 435 8.71 0.88 23.14
C GLU A 435 8.81 0.35 21.69
N SER A 436 10.03 0.03 21.24
CA SER A 436 10.27 -0.60 19.93
C SER A 436 9.72 -2.02 19.80
N GLU A 437 9.47 -2.70 20.92
CA GLU A 437 8.95 -4.07 20.98
C GLU A 437 7.44 -4.11 21.32
N TRP A 438 6.80 -2.95 21.47
CA TRP A 438 5.36 -2.89 21.69
C TRP A 438 4.61 -3.39 20.47
N GLY A 439 3.41 -3.89 20.69
CA GLY A 439 2.57 -4.40 19.63
C GLY A 439 1.13 -4.62 20.08
N PRO A 440 0.31 -5.31 19.27
CA PRO A 440 -1.10 -5.55 19.59
C PRO A 440 -1.30 -6.41 20.86
N GLY A 441 -0.24 -7.07 21.35
CA GLY A 441 -0.25 -7.79 22.62
C GLY A 441 0.19 -6.98 23.84
N GLY A 442 0.40 -5.66 23.69
CA GLY A 442 0.70 -4.75 24.79
C GLY A 442 2.19 -4.54 25.05
N ILE A 443 2.47 -4.13 26.30
CA ILE A 443 3.78 -3.63 26.73
C ILE A 443 4.55 -4.60 27.60
N ASP A 444 4.08 -5.85 27.74
CA ASP A 444 4.69 -6.83 28.63
C ASP A 444 5.22 -8.05 27.90
N ARG A 445 6.35 -8.55 28.40
CA ARG A 445 6.87 -9.88 28.15
C ARG A 445 6.47 -10.79 29.31
N VAL A 446 5.81 -11.90 29.00
CA VAL A 446 5.41 -12.91 29.98
C VAL A 446 6.30 -14.13 29.83
N ARG A 447 6.81 -14.66 30.94
CA ARG A 447 7.61 -15.90 30.99
C ARG A 447 7.21 -16.76 32.18
N PHE A 448 7.03 -18.05 31.94
CA PHE A 448 6.88 -19.06 32.98
C PHE A 448 8.24 -19.59 33.40
N LEU A 449 8.55 -19.46 34.70
CA LEU A 449 9.81 -19.85 35.29
C LEU A 449 9.59 -20.92 36.37
N VAL A 450 10.56 -21.81 36.54
CA VAL A 450 10.56 -22.82 37.60
C VAL A 450 11.88 -22.78 38.37
N ALA A 451 11.82 -23.03 39.67
CA ALA A 451 12.97 -23.37 40.49
C ALA A 451 12.73 -24.78 41.06
N THR A 452 13.65 -25.72 40.87
CA THR A 452 13.52 -27.11 41.39
C THR A 452 14.17 -27.31 42.76
N ASN A 453 15.09 -26.42 43.14
CA ASN A 453 15.81 -26.48 44.41
C ASN A 453 15.38 -25.33 45.33
N PRO A 454 15.24 -25.56 46.64
CA PRO A 454 14.96 -24.50 47.60
C PRO A 454 16.07 -23.44 47.59
N GLY A 455 15.72 -22.19 47.29
CA GLY A 455 16.64 -21.05 47.31
C GLY A 455 17.34 -20.71 46.00
N SER A 456 17.15 -21.47 44.92
CA SER A 456 17.65 -21.08 43.59
C SER A 456 16.72 -20.08 42.90
N ASP A 457 17.28 -19.15 42.12
CA ASP A 457 16.48 -18.25 41.29
C ASP A 457 15.69 -19.04 40.23
N PRO A 458 14.38 -18.73 40.03
CA PRO A 458 13.58 -19.37 38.98
C PRO A 458 14.17 -19.14 37.60
N GLY A 459 14.41 -20.22 36.86
CA GLY A 459 14.92 -20.20 35.49
C GLY A 459 13.84 -20.55 34.46
N PRO A 460 14.13 -20.36 33.17
CA PRO A 460 13.19 -20.70 32.10
C PRO A 460 12.81 -22.18 32.13
N LEU A 461 11.51 -22.46 32.02
CA LEU A 461 10.95 -23.80 32.14
C LEU A 461 11.58 -24.77 31.13
N GLU A 462 11.88 -24.31 29.91
CA GLU A 462 12.49 -25.10 28.83
C GLU A 462 13.88 -25.62 29.17
N LYS A 463 14.66 -24.87 29.96
CA LYS A 463 16.03 -25.26 30.32
C LYS A 463 16.07 -26.26 31.47
N ILE A 464 15.06 -26.24 32.33
CA ILE A 464 15.01 -27.04 33.56
C ILE A 464 14.26 -28.36 33.32
N ALA A 465 13.27 -28.37 32.44
CA ALA A 465 12.55 -29.58 32.05
C ALA A 465 13.38 -30.53 31.15
N SER A 466 14.45 -30.04 30.51
CA SER A 466 15.32 -30.83 29.63
C SER A 466 16.31 -31.75 30.36
N GLY A 467 16.47 -31.58 31.69
CA GLY A 467 17.50 -32.27 32.48
C GLY A 467 18.85 -31.58 32.41
#